data_AF-A0A2E0Z4J6-F1
#
_entry.id   AF-A0A2E0Z4J6-F1
#
_cell.length_a   1.000
_cell.length_b   1.000
_cell.length_c   1.000
_cell.angle_alpha   90.00
_cell.angle_beta   90.00
_cell.angle_gamma   90.00
#
_symmetry.space_group_name_H-M   'P 1'
#
loop_
_entity.id
_entity.type
_entity.pdbx_description
1 polymer ?
#
loop_
_entity_poly.entity_id
_entity_poly.type
_entity_poly.pdbx_seq_one_letter_code
_entity_poly.pdbx_strand_id
1 'polypeptide(L)'
;MMAFASRLHARLDELNYPSAEKRGRYTAVGRDFGVSYQAAKKWLDGITLPELARCLEIADRYGLGFEYLMTGRGPRLASDAAAQAPEGAQHPLLTLWDRLSPDVQAALETQMRAMVAKREPGR
;
A
#
# COMPACT_ATOMS: atom_id res chain seq x y z
N MET A 1 -7.37 2.93 19.02
CA MET A 1 -6.09 2.38 18.52
C MET A 1 -6.22 0.93 18.05
N MET A 2 -7.02 0.08 18.72
CA MET A 2 -7.30 -1.29 18.26
C MET A 2 -7.78 -1.38 16.79
N ALA A 3 -8.58 -0.41 16.33
CA ALA A 3 -9.02 -0.35 14.94
C ALA A 3 -7.86 -0.12 13.94
N PHE A 4 -6.87 0.71 14.28
CA PHE A 4 -5.64 0.88 13.48
C PHE A 4 -4.86 -0.43 13.40
N ALA A 5 -4.62 -1.06 14.56
CA ALA A 5 -3.91 -2.32 14.66
C ALA A 5 -4.59 -3.44 13.86
N SER A 6 -5.91 -3.53 13.94
CA SER A 6 -6.71 -4.50 13.19
C SER A 6 -6.59 -4.31 11.67
N ARG A 7 -6.69 -3.07 11.19
CA ARG A 7 -6.52 -2.76 9.75
C ARG A 7 -5.11 -3.04 9.26
N LEU A 8 -4.10 -2.70 10.06
CA LEU A 8 -2.72 -3.01 9.75
C LEU A 8 -2.49 -4.53 9.72
N HIS A 9 -3.04 -5.28 10.67
CA HIS A 9 -2.97 -6.75 10.65
C HIS A 9 -3.59 -7.35 9.40
N ALA A 10 -4.80 -6.92 9.02
CA ALA A 10 -5.44 -7.40 7.80
C ALA A 10 -4.55 -7.17 6.56
N ARG A 11 -3.83 -6.06 6.51
CA ARG A 11 -2.90 -5.80 5.41
C ARG A 11 -1.65 -6.68 5.47
N LEU A 12 -1.08 -6.87 6.66
CA LEU A 12 0.08 -7.73 6.84
C LEU A 12 -0.24 -9.20 6.48
N ASP A 13 -1.46 -9.65 6.76
CA ASP A 13 -1.96 -10.97 6.35
C ASP A 13 -1.97 -11.10 4.80
N GLU A 14 -2.47 -10.08 4.09
CA GLU A 14 -2.46 -10.05 2.62
C GLU A 14 -1.05 -10.01 2.02
N LEU A 15 -0.12 -9.35 2.71
CA LEU A 15 1.28 -9.29 2.31
C LEU A 15 2.06 -10.57 2.71
N ASN A 16 1.37 -11.60 3.21
CA ASN A 16 1.95 -12.86 3.69
C ASN A 16 3.05 -12.65 4.75
N TYR A 17 2.92 -11.62 5.60
CA TYR A 17 3.83 -11.45 6.74
C TYR A 17 3.69 -12.64 7.69
N PRO A 18 4.79 -13.05 8.35
CA PRO A 18 4.79 -14.19 9.26
C PRO A 18 3.59 -14.19 10.21
N SER A 19 2.77 -15.24 10.11
CA SER A 19 1.44 -15.33 10.73
C SER A 19 1.38 -16.24 11.96
N ALA A 20 2.37 -17.12 12.17
CA ALA A 20 2.24 -18.19 13.17
C ALA A 20 2.57 -17.78 14.62
N GLU A 21 3.47 -16.82 14.84
CA GLU A 21 3.77 -16.32 16.19
C GLU A 21 3.93 -14.81 16.13
N LYS A 22 3.11 -14.07 16.90
CA LYS A 22 3.09 -12.60 16.99
C LYS A 22 4.49 -11.94 16.98
N ARG A 23 5.49 -12.65 17.52
CA ARG A 23 6.90 -12.27 17.54
C ARG A 23 7.50 -12.02 16.15
N GLY A 24 7.25 -12.88 15.17
CA GLY A 24 7.80 -12.73 13.81
C GLY A 24 7.29 -11.47 13.12
N ARG A 25 6.00 -11.18 13.30
CA ARG A 25 5.35 -9.98 12.76
C ARG A 25 5.89 -8.70 13.37
N TYR A 26 6.05 -8.65 14.70
CA TYR A 26 6.62 -7.48 15.37
C TYR A 26 8.06 -7.21 14.94
N THR A 27 8.88 -8.26 14.78
CA THR A 27 10.26 -8.12 14.30
C THR A 27 10.30 -7.64 12.85
N ALA A 28 9.43 -8.16 11.98
CA ALA A 28 9.36 -7.73 10.58
C ALA A 28 8.98 -6.26 10.45
N VAL A 29 7.93 -5.82 11.15
CA VAL A 29 7.50 -4.41 11.16
C VAL A 29 8.55 -3.52 11.82
N GLY A 30 9.19 -3.98 12.90
CA GLY A 30 10.29 -3.26 13.54
C GLY A 30 11.46 -3.02 12.58
N ARG A 31 11.86 -4.06 11.83
CA ARG A 31 12.88 -3.98 10.80
C ARG A 31 12.49 -3.03 9.66
N ASP A 32 11.23 -3.10 9.20
CA ASP A 32 10.77 -2.28 8.09
C ASP A 32 10.91 -0.78 8.38
N PHE A 33 10.53 -0.36 9.58
CA PHE A 33 10.51 1.06 9.94
C PHE A 33 11.65 1.49 10.89
N GLY A 34 12.69 0.65 11.03
CA GLY A 34 13.85 0.96 11.86
C GLY A 34 13.53 1.23 13.34
N VAL A 35 12.53 0.54 13.90
CA VAL A 35 12.12 0.72 15.31
C VAL A 35 12.35 -0.54 16.12
N SER A 36 12.39 -0.37 17.44
CA SER A 36 12.50 -1.49 18.36
C SER A 36 11.29 -2.44 18.23
N TYR A 37 11.53 -3.72 18.51
CA TYR A 37 10.48 -4.73 18.63
C TYR A 37 9.35 -4.28 19.56
N GLN A 38 9.69 -3.60 20.67
CA GLN A 38 8.73 -3.16 21.67
C GLN A 38 7.81 -2.04 21.15
N ALA A 39 8.36 -1.13 20.33
CA ALA A 39 7.56 -0.11 19.64
C ALA A 39 6.61 -0.75 18.61
N ALA A 40 7.12 -1.62 17.75
CA ALA A 40 6.30 -2.34 16.77
C ALA A 40 5.19 -3.19 17.43
N LYS A 41 5.51 -3.86 18.54
CA LYS A 41 4.54 -4.60 19.36
C LYS A 41 3.44 -3.69 19.87
N LYS A 42 3.78 -2.52 20.44
CA LYS A 42 2.77 -1.57 20.94
C LYS A 42 1.82 -1.08 19.84
N TRP A 43 2.32 -0.90 18.61
CA TRP A 43 1.49 -0.50 17.48
C TRP A 43 0.53 -1.62 17.06
N LEU A 44 1.06 -2.83 16.91
CA LEU A 44 0.29 -3.99 16.44
C LEU A 44 -0.65 -4.56 17.51
N ASP A 45 -0.37 -4.34 18.78
CA ASP A 45 -1.31 -4.62 19.87
C ASP A 45 -2.29 -3.46 20.12
N GLY A 46 -2.21 -2.37 19.35
CA GLY A 46 -3.09 -1.22 19.50
C GLY A 46 -2.93 -0.46 20.82
N ILE A 47 -1.79 -0.59 21.50
CA ILE A 47 -1.47 0.09 22.77
C ILE A 47 -1.10 1.55 22.52
N THR A 48 -0.36 1.84 21.44
CA THR A 48 0.01 3.20 21.05
C THR A 48 -0.09 3.36 19.54
N LEU A 49 -0.32 4.59 19.07
CA LEU A 49 -0.12 4.92 17.65
C LEU A 49 1.33 5.32 17.41
N PRO A 50 1.85 5.11 16.19
CA PRO A 50 3.01 5.83 15.69
C PRO A 50 2.73 7.33 15.58
N GLU A 51 3.79 8.12 15.44
CA GLU A 51 3.66 9.53 15.05
C GLU A 51 3.07 9.66 13.64
N LEU A 52 2.47 10.81 13.33
CA LEU A 52 1.78 11.04 12.06
C LEU A 52 2.67 10.74 10.84
N ALA A 53 3.91 11.22 10.84
CA ALA A 53 4.88 10.96 9.77
C ALA A 53 5.10 9.45 9.57
N ARG A 54 5.17 8.69 10.66
CA ARG A 54 5.32 7.24 10.61
C ARG A 54 4.04 6.53 10.14
N CYS A 55 2.86 7.04 10.49
CA CYS A 55 1.60 6.51 9.95
C CYS A 55 1.51 6.70 8.42
N LEU A 56 1.99 7.83 7.89
CA LEU A 56 2.08 8.07 6.44
C LEU A 56 3.06 7.11 5.77
N GLU A 57 4.24 6.91 6.37
CA GLU A 57 5.25 5.96 5.88
C GLU A 57 4.72 4.52 5.86
N ILE A 58 3.97 4.12 6.90
CA ILE A 58 3.32 2.80 6.96
C ILE A 58 2.28 2.65 5.84
N ALA A 59 1.45 3.68 5.64
CA ALA A 59 0.43 3.68 4.61
C ALA A 59 1.05 3.53 3.21
N ASP A 60 2.08 4.32 2.92
CA ASP A 60 2.82 4.27 1.65
C ASP A 60 3.49 2.90 1.43
N ARG A 61 4.32 2.47 2.39
CA ARG A 61 5.11 1.23 2.27
C ARG A 61 4.25 -0.01 2.08
N TYR A 62 3.08 -0.05 2.72
CA TYR A 62 2.16 -1.20 2.61
C TYR A 62 1.03 -0.98 1.60
N GLY A 63 0.99 0.16 0.90
CA GLY A 63 0.00 0.48 -0.12
C GLY A 63 -1.43 0.68 0.40
N LEU A 64 -1.57 1.08 1.67
CA LEU A 64 -2.86 1.39 2.29
C LEU A 64 -3.24 2.86 2.05
N GLY A 65 -4.54 3.12 1.95
CA GLY A 65 -5.05 4.48 2.10
C GLY A 65 -4.79 4.99 3.52
N PHE A 66 -4.16 6.15 3.67
CA PHE A 66 -3.86 6.73 4.99
C PHE A 66 -5.14 6.98 5.81
N GLU A 67 -6.18 7.55 5.18
CA GLU A 67 -7.47 7.79 5.84
C GLU A 67 -8.11 6.47 6.31
N TYR A 68 -8.03 5.42 5.49
CA TYR A 68 -8.52 4.10 5.85
C TYR A 68 -7.75 3.53 7.02
N LEU A 69 -6.41 3.59 7.00
CA LEU A 69 -5.57 3.12 8.10
C LEU A 69 -5.94 3.79 9.43
N MET A 70 -6.11 5.11 9.42
CA MET A 70 -6.37 5.89 10.64
C MET A 70 -7.82 5.82 11.12
N THR A 71 -8.78 5.96 10.21
CA THR A 71 -10.20 6.16 10.55
C THR A 71 -11.10 5.00 10.12
N GLY A 72 -10.66 4.18 9.16
CA GLY A 72 -11.46 3.15 8.53
C GLY A 72 -12.36 3.66 7.39
N ARG A 73 -12.22 4.93 6.99
CA ARG A 73 -12.98 5.56 5.91
C ARG A 73 -12.14 5.70 4.65
N GLY A 74 -12.81 5.93 3.53
CA GLY A 74 -12.16 6.13 2.25
C GLY A 74 -11.58 4.85 1.65
N PRO A 75 -10.79 4.98 0.58
CA PRO A 75 -10.24 3.86 -0.17
C PRO A 75 -9.29 3.02 0.69
N ARG A 76 -9.46 1.70 0.65
CA ARG A 76 -8.66 0.77 1.44
C ARG A 76 -7.21 0.75 1.00
N LEU A 77 -6.99 0.66 -0.32
CA LEU A 77 -5.67 0.73 -0.93
C LEU A 77 -5.45 2.12 -1.52
N ALA A 78 -4.18 2.56 -1.55
CA ALA A 78 -3.81 3.81 -2.20
C ALA A 78 -4.15 3.80 -3.70
N SER A 79 -4.08 2.63 -4.35
CA SER A 79 -4.48 2.44 -5.75
C SER A 79 -5.95 2.74 -6.00
N ASP A 80 -6.81 2.43 -5.04
CA ASP A 80 -8.25 2.61 -5.15
C ASP A 80 -8.61 4.10 -5.10
N ALA A 81 -7.83 4.90 -4.36
CA ALA A 81 -7.98 6.35 -4.33
C ALA A 81 -7.63 6.98 -5.68
N ALA A 82 -6.58 6.50 -6.34
CA ALA A 82 -6.21 6.96 -7.68
C ALA A 82 -7.27 6.61 -8.73
N ALA A 83 -7.91 5.44 -8.61
CA ALA A 83 -9.00 5.02 -9.50
C ALA A 83 -10.30 5.82 -9.28
N GLN A 84 -10.51 6.37 -8.08
CA GLN A 84 -11.68 7.17 -7.71
C GLN A 84 -11.45 8.69 -7.85
N ALA A 85 -10.31 9.09 -8.43
CA ALA A 85 -10.08 10.49 -8.74
C ALA A 85 -11.21 10.99 -9.66
N PRO A 86 -11.76 12.19 -9.41
CA PRO A 86 -12.81 12.74 -10.27
C PRO A 86 -12.30 12.79 -11.71
N GLU A 87 -13.14 12.38 -12.66
CA GLU A 87 -12.88 12.20 -14.11
C GLU A 87 -12.29 13.41 -14.86
N GLY A 88 -11.96 14.52 -14.18
CA GLY A 88 -11.30 15.71 -14.71
C GLY A 88 -9.94 16.02 -14.09
N ALA A 89 -9.45 15.24 -13.12
CA ALA A 89 -8.10 15.39 -12.59
C ALA A 89 -7.11 14.83 -13.63
N GLN A 90 -6.59 15.71 -14.48
CA GLN A 90 -5.58 15.38 -15.47
C GLN A 90 -4.39 14.70 -14.79
N HIS A 91 -4.34 13.37 -14.86
CA HIS A 91 -3.21 12.63 -14.32
C HIS A 91 -1.98 13.02 -15.16
N PRO A 92 -0.86 13.43 -14.54
CA PRO A 92 0.31 13.92 -15.29
C PRO A 92 0.79 12.92 -16.35
N LEU A 93 0.64 11.61 -16.08
CA LEU A 93 0.94 10.57 -17.07
C LEU A 93 -0.08 10.49 -18.23
N LEU A 94 -1.35 10.82 -18.04
CA LEU A 94 -2.34 10.89 -19.13
C LEU A 94 -2.07 12.11 -20.02
N THR A 95 -1.68 13.25 -19.46
CA THR A 95 -1.25 14.41 -20.26
C THR A 95 0.06 14.15 -21.00
N LEU A 96 0.91 13.28 -20.46
CA LEU A 96 2.12 12.85 -21.14
C LEU A 96 1.78 11.88 -22.28
N TRP A 97 0.81 10.99 -22.07
CA TRP A 97 0.34 10.02 -23.06
C TRP A 97 -0.06 10.69 -24.39
N ASP A 98 -0.85 11.76 -24.32
CA ASP A 98 -1.29 12.51 -25.51
C ASP A 98 -0.14 13.23 -26.25
N ARG A 99 1.01 13.41 -25.61
CA ARG A 99 2.20 14.06 -26.19
C ARG A 99 3.20 13.05 -26.76
N LEU A 100 3.02 11.75 -26.49
CA LEU A 100 3.84 10.69 -27.06
C LEU A 100 3.47 10.47 -28.52
N SER A 101 4.45 10.13 -29.36
CA SER A 101 4.17 9.73 -30.74
C SER A 101 3.44 8.38 -30.79
N PRO A 102 2.65 8.11 -31.85
CA PRO A 102 1.93 6.84 -32.00
C PRO A 102 2.84 5.60 -31.89
N ASP A 103 4.07 5.71 -32.40
CA ASP A 103 5.05 4.61 -32.33
C ASP A 103 5.47 4.29 -30.89
N VAL A 104 5.63 5.32 -30.05
CA VAL A 104 6.00 5.14 -28.64
C VAL A 104 4.82 4.61 -27.83
N GLN A 105 3.61 5.08 -28.14
CA GLN A 105 2.38 4.54 -27.54
C GLN A 105 2.22 3.04 -27.86
N ALA A 106 2.36 2.64 -29.13
CA ALA A 106 2.25 1.24 -29.56
C ALA A 106 3.31 0.33 -28.91
N ALA A 107 4.54 0.84 -28.75
CA ALA A 107 5.61 0.11 -28.06
C ALA A 107 5.30 -0.10 -26.56
N LEU A 108 4.78 0.94 -25.89
CA LEU A 108 4.38 0.87 -24.48
C LEU A 108 3.19 -0.07 -24.27
N GLU A 109 2.17 -0.01 -25.12
CA GLU A 109 1.02 -0.93 -25.05
C GLU A 109 1.46 -2.39 -25.19
N THR A 110 2.37 -2.67 -26.14
CA THR A 110 2.93 -4.00 -26.34
C THR A 110 3.65 -4.49 -25.07
N GLN A 111 4.46 -3.64 -24.45
CA GLN A 111 5.14 -3.97 -23.19
C GLN A 111 4.18 -4.16 -22.03
N MET A 112 3.20 -3.26 -21.85
CA MET A 112 2.20 -3.36 -20.79
C MET A 112 1.37 -4.64 -20.92
N ARG A 113 0.95 -5.01 -22.14
CA ARG A 113 0.22 -6.25 -22.41
C ARG A 113 1.05 -7.47 -22.05
N ALA A 114 2.34 -7.46 -22.37
CA ALA A 114 3.27 -8.52 -21.97
C ALA A 114 3.46 -8.58 -20.45
N MET A 115 3.52 -7.44 -19.76
CA MET A 115 3.64 -7.36 -18.30
C MET A 115 2.39 -7.88 -17.58
N VAL A 116 1.19 -7.56 -18.09
CA VAL A 116 -0.08 -8.06 -17.55
C VAL A 116 -0.20 -9.57 -17.75
N ALA A 117 0.08 -10.07 -18.95
CA ALA A 117 0.08 -11.51 -19.23
C ALA A 117 1.09 -12.28 -18.36
N LYS A 118 2.25 -11.68 -18.06
CA LYS A 118 3.27 -12.27 -17.18
C LYS A 118 2.90 -12.20 -15.70
N ARG A 119 1.93 -11.36 -15.31
CA ARG A 119 1.39 -11.24 -13.94
C ARG A 119 0.29 -12.25 -13.62
N GLU A 120 -0.18 -13.03 -14.59
CA GLU A 120 -1.10 -14.17 -14.37
C GLU A 120 -0.40 -15.55 -14.41
N PRO A 121 0.65 -15.85 -13.62
CA PRO A 121 1.07 -17.24 -13.44
C PRO A 121 0.27 -17.85 -12.28
N GLY A 122 -0.76 -18.62 -12.60
CA GLY A 122 -1.36 -19.59 -11.67
C GLY A 122 -2.74 -19.22 -11.14
N ARG A 123 -3.78 -19.69 -11.84
CA ARG A 123 -5.03 -20.11 -11.22
C ARG A 123 -5.02 -21.62 -11.08
#